data_AF-A0A255ZQR6-F1
#
_entry.id   AF-A0A255ZQR6-F1
#
_cell.length_a   1.000
_cell.length_b   1.000
_cell.length_c   1.000
_cell.angle_alpha   90.00
_cell.angle_beta   90.00
_cell.angle_gamma   90.00
#
_symmetry.space_group_name_H-M   'P 1'
#
loop_
_entity.id
_entity.type
_entity.pdbx_description
1 polymer ?
#
loop_
_entity_poly.entity_id
_entity_poly.type
_entity_poly.pdbx_seq_one_letter_code
_entity_poly.pdbx_strand_id
1 'polypeptide(L)'
;MVALFESEKFLKVKKKKFPDVKGFIVYDLSIVGNGKVSTCFKVDSDIKNPLFINFISTYLIDEKFFFKLEKQQRYKVRCRIVFN
;
A
#
# COMPACT_ATOMS: atom_id res chain seq x y z
N MET A 1 -5.20 -7.05 -2.92
CA MET A 1 -4.77 -5.65 -2.77
C MET A 1 -5.89 -4.66 -2.99
N VAL A 2 -6.81 -4.87 -3.94
CA VAL A 2 -8.00 -4.01 -4.12
C VAL A 2 -8.80 -3.85 -2.81
N ALA A 3 -9.11 -4.96 -2.13
CA ALA A 3 -9.84 -4.95 -0.86
C ALA A 3 -9.18 -4.15 0.29
N LEU A 4 -7.87 -3.90 0.22
CA LEU A 4 -7.16 -3.13 1.26
C LEU A 4 -7.56 -1.65 1.20
N PHE A 5 -7.67 -1.10 -0.01
CA PHE A 5 -8.00 0.30 -0.27
C PHE A 5 -9.51 0.57 -0.27
N GLU A 6 -10.32 -0.48 -0.10
CA GLU A 6 -11.77 -0.40 0.06
C GLU A 6 -12.18 -0.48 1.54
N SER A 7 -11.24 -0.70 2.47
CA SER A 7 -11.55 -0.77 3.89
C SER A 7 -12.11 0.56 4.41
N GLU A 8 -13.14 0.50 5.27
CA GLU A 8 -13.75 1.70 5.84
C GLU A 8 -12.74 2.60 6.56
N LYS A 9 -11.76 2.00 7.25
CA LYS A 9 -10.68 2.70 7.94
C LYS A 9 -9.86 3.53 6.95
N PHE A 10 -9.47 2.94 5.83
CA PHE A 10 -8.72 3.64 4.78
C PHE A 10 -9.57 4.75 4.16
N LEU A 11 -10.80 4.45 3.74
CA LEU A 11 -11.69 5.39 3.09
C LEU A 11 -12.01 6.60 3.97
N LYS A 12 -12.21 6.39 5.27
CA LYS A 12 -12.44 7.47 6.25
C LYS A 12 -11.26 8.42 6.35
N VAL A 13 -10.03 7.90 6.38
CA VAL A 13 -8.82 8.72 6.43
C VAL A 13 -8.57 9.43 5.10
N LYS A 14 -8.70 8.71 3.97
CA LYS A 14 -8.58 9.30 2.62
C LYS A 14 -9.55 10.46 2.43
N LYS A 15 -10.84 10.25 2.71
CA LYS A 15 -11.88 11.29 2.56
C LYS A 15 -11.66 12.49 3.48
N LYS A 16 -11.17 12.27 4.71
CA LYS A 16 -10.95 13.36 5.69
C LYS A 16 -9.68 14.17 5.42
N LYS A 17 -8.56 13.52 5.09
CA LYS A 17 -7.24 14.17 5.01
C LYS A 17 -6.78 14.45 3.58
N PHE A 18 -7.31 13.73 2.61
CA PHE A 18 -6.84 13.72 1.22
C PHE A 18 -8.00 13.68 0.20
N PRO A 19 -9.02 14.55 0.35
CA PRO A 19 -10.24 14.50 -0.48
C PRO A 19 -9.96 14.71 -1.97
N ASP A 20 -8.98 15.54 -2.31
CA ASP A 20 -8.66 15.91 -3.69
C ASP A 20 -7.60 15.00 -4.32
N VAL A 21 -7.10 14.01 -3.60
CA VAL A 21 -6.07 13.11 -4.12
C VAL A 21 -6.67 12.09 -5.07
N LYS A 22 -6.33 12.26 -6.35
CA LYS A 22 -6.64 11.37 -7.46
C LYS A 22 -5.39 11.07 -8.27
N GLY A 23 -5.38 9.93 -8.95
CA GLY A 23 -4.25 9.46 -9.74
C GLY A 23 -3.83 8.05 -9.36
N PHE A 24 -2.66 7.63 -9.82
CA PHE A 24 -2.07 6.33 -9.55
C PHE A 24 -0.76 6.43 -8.77
N ILE A 25 -0.46 5.35 -8.08
CA ILE A 25 0.86 5.11 -7.49
C ILE A 25 1.25 3.65 -7.68
N VAL A 26 2.52 3.40 -7.96
CA VAL A 26 3.10 2.08 -8.14
C VAL A 26 4.08 1.81 -6.99
N TYR A 27 3.90 0.69 -6.30
CA TYR A 27 4.79 0.23 -5.25
C TYR A 27 5.35 -1.16 -5.54
N ASP A 28 6.61 -1.36 -5.18
CA ASP A 28 7.20 -2.68 -5.01
C ASP A 28 7.17 -3.06 -3.52
N LEU A 29 6.49 -4.16 -3.22
CA LEU A 29 6.36 -4.71 -1.88
C LEU A 29 7.16 -6.00 -1.77
N SER A 30 7.88 -6.17 -0.66
CA SER A 30 8.38 -7.47 -0.24
C SER A 30 7.59 -7.94 0.97
N ILE A 31 7.11 -9.17 0.94
CA ILE A 31 6.34 -9.80 2.00
C ILE A 31 7.14 -10.99 2.53
N VAL A 32 7.27 -11.09 3.85
CA VAL A 32 7.99 -12.17 4.53
C VAL A 32 7.04 -13.25 5.03
N GLY A 33 7.56 -14.42 5.45
CA GLY A 33 6.77 -15.63 5.70
C GLY A 33 5.61 -15.55 6.70
N ASN A 34 5.56 -14.52 7.56
CA ASN A 34 4.43 -14.27 8.45
C ASN A 34 3.34 -13.36 7.84
N GLY A 35 3.43 -13.07 6.54
CA GLY A 35 2.51 -12.20 5.81
C GLY A 35 2.77 -10.70 6.00
N LYS A 36 3.78 -10.31 6.76
CA LYS A 36 4.12 -8.89 6.98
C LYS A 36 4.83 -8.29 5.77
N VAL A 37 4.48 -7.05 5.42
CA VAL A 37 5.27 -6.25 4.47
C VAL A 37 6.60 -5.84 5.13
N SER A 38 7.72 -6.29 4.57
CA SER A 38 9.06 -5.95 5.06
C SER A 38 9.67 -4.74 4.37
N THR A 39 9.33 -4.50 3.10
CA THR A 39 9.78 -3.32 2.35
C THR A 39 8.67 -2.80 1.46
N CYS A 40 8.60 -1.48 1.33
CA CYS A 40 7.66 -0.79 0.46
C CYS A 40 8.40 0.34 -0.27
N PHE A 41 8.58 0.20 -1.59
CA PHE A 41 9.30 1.19 -2.42
C PHE A 41 8.37 1.79 -3.46
N LYS A 42 8.25 3.13 -3.47
CA LYS A 42 7.51 3.83 -4.53
C LYS A 42 8.32 3.75 -5.82
N VAL A 43 7.74 3.16 -6.87
CA VAL A 43 8.35 3.01 -8.19
C VAL A 43 7.97 4.18 -9.09
N ASP A 44 6.69 4.53 -9.12
CA ASP A 44 6.15 5.57 -10.02
C ASP A 44 4.85 6.15 -9.42
N SER A 45 4.49 7.38 -9.79
CA SER A 45 3.29 8.07 -9.30
C SER A 45 3.01 9.36 -10.08
N ASP A 46 1.78 9.58 -10.51
CA ASP A 46 1.31 10.91 -10.94
C ASP A 46 0.82 11.76 -9.75
N ILE A 47 0.49 11.13 -8.61
CA ILE A 47 0.17 11.80 -7.36
C ILE A 47 1.43 12.49 -6.85
N LYS A 48 1.34 13.81 -6.65
CA LYS A 48 2.45 14.65 -6.17
C LYS A 48 2.35 15.03 -4.70
N ASN A 49 1.24 14.71 -4.03
CA ASN A 49 1.05 15.07 -2.62
C ASN A 49 1.98 14.22 -1.72
N PRO A 50 3.03 14.81 -1.12
CA PRO A 50 4.03 14.05 -0.36
C PRO A 50 3.46 13.48 0.94
N LEU A 51 2.48 14.16 1.56
CA LEU A 51 1.82 13.68 2.77
C LEU A 51 0.99 12.42 2.48
N PHE A 52 0.30 12.40 1.34
CA PHE A 52 -0.43 11.21 0.90
C PHE A 52 0.49 10.05 0.57
N ILE A 53 1.58 10.30 -0.15
CA ILE A 53 2.59 9.28 -0.47
C ILE A 53 3.16 8.66 0.81
N ASN A 54 3.50 9.50 1.80
CA ASN A 54 3.98 9.01 3.09
C ASN A 54 2.90 8.18 3.80
N PHE A 55 1.66 8.67 3.84
CA PHE A 55 0.53 7.96 4.44
C PHE A 55 0.32 6.56 3.83
N ILE A 56 0.31 6.43 2.50
CA ILE A 56 0.17 5.14 1.83
C ILE A 56 1.35 4.21 2.14
N SER A 57 2.57 4.77 2.18
CA SER A 57 3.77 3.97 2.45
C SER A 57 3.74 3.38 3.86
N THR A 58 3.37 4.19 4.86
CA THR A 58 3.16 3.72 6.24
C THR A 58 2.02 2.71 6.31
N TYR A 59 0.89 3.03 5.67
CA TYR A 59 -0.27 2.16 5.65
C TYR A 59 0.06 0.77 5.10
N LEU A 60 0.80 0.68 3.99
CA LEU A 60 1.22 -0.59 3.40
C LEU A 60 2.20 -1.40 4.27
N ILE A 61 3.11 -0.73 4.99
CA ILE A 61 4.08 -1.41 5.89
C ILE A 61 3.38 -2.03 7.10
N ASP A 62 2.36 -1.35 7.63
CA ASP A 62 1.62 -1.80 8.80
C ASP A 62 0.68 -2.97 8.49
N GLU A 63 0.44 -3.26 7.21
CA GLU A 63 -0.46 -4.33 6.80
C GLU A 63 0.17 -5.71 6.89
N LYS A 64 -0.70 -6.66 7.23
CA LYS A 64 -0.36 -8.09 7.36
C LYS A 64 -1.31 -8.90 6.49
N PHE A 65 -0.75 -9.54 5.47
CA PHE A 65 -1.50 -10.43 4.62
C PHE A 65 -1.76 -11.77 5.31
N PHE A 66 -2.94 -12.35 5.05
CA PHE A 66 -3.42 -13.58 5.71
C PHE A 66 -2.87 -14.89 5.10
N PHE A 67 -1.79 -14.83 4.30
CA PHE A 67 -1.15 -16.03 3.76
C PHE A 67 0.18 -16.30 4.46
N LYS A 68 0.52 -17.58 4.62
CA LYS A 68 1.82 -18.03 5.13
C LYS A 68 2.70 -18.42 3.95
N LEU A 69 3.91 -17.89 3.89
CA LEU A 69 4.96 -18.41 3.00
C LEU A 69 5.85 -19.35 3.81
N GLU A 70 6.61 -20.20 3.12
CA GLU A 70 7.60 -21.04 3.79
C GLU A 70 8.67 -20.20 4.50
N LYS A 71 9.33 -20.78 5.51
CA LYS A 71 10.42 -20.09 6.23
C LYS A 71 11.50 -19.65 5.24
N GLN A 72 11.97 -18.41 5.39
CA GLN A 72 12.96 -17.74 4.52
C GLN A 72 12.47 -17.33 3.12
N GLN A 73 11.26 -17.71 2.71
CA GLN A 73 10.69 -17.25 1.45
C GLN A 73 10.26 -15.78 1.54
N ARG A 74 10.56 -15.03 0.48
CA ARG A 74 10.08 -13.65 0.29
C ARG A 74 9.22 -13.60 -0.96
N TYR A 75 8.04 -13.04 -0.85
CA TYR A 75 7.17 -12.77 -1.99
C TYR A 75 7.30 -11.31 -2.39
N LYS A 76 7.72 -11.07 -3.63
CA LYS A 76 7.81 -9.72 -4.19
C LYS A 76 6.61 -9.46 -5.08
N VAL A 77 5.97 -8.32 -4.92
CA VAL A 77 4.84 -7.93 -5.75
C VAL A 77 4.94 -6.46 -6.13
N ARG A 78 4.78 -6.18 -7.42
CA ARG A 78 4.55 -4.82 -7.92
C ARG A 78 3.07 -4.56 -7.97
N CYS A 79 2.60 -3.49 -7.34
CA CYS A 79 1.20 -3.11 -7.33
C CYS A 79 1.02 -1.71 -7.91
N ARG A 80 0.06 -1.58 -8.83
CA ARG A 80 -0.44 -0.29 -9.30
C ARG A 80 -1.78 -0.04 -8.60
N ILE A 81 -1.85 1.06 -7.86
CA ILE A 81 -3.04 1.46 -7.11
C ILE A 81 -3.57 2.73 -7.77
N VAL A 82 -4.87 2.76 -8.06
CA VAL A 82 -5.53 3.91 -8.69
C VAL A 82 -6.56 4.47 -7.71
N PHE A 83 -6.55 5.79 -7.54
CA PHE A 83 -7.42 6.55 -6.67
C PHE A 83 -8.27 7.50 -7.51
N ASN A 84 -9.60 7.35 -7.42
CA ASN A 84 -10.58 8.15 -8.18
C ASN A 84 -11.30 9.19 -7.30
#